data_AF-A0AAD8JQU9-F1
#
_entry.id   AF-A0AAD8JQU9-F1
#
_cell.length_a   1.000
_cell.length_b   1.000
_cell.length_c   1.000
_cell.angle_alpha   90.00
_cell.angle_beta   90.00
_cell.angle_gamma   90.00
#
_symmetry.space_group_name_H-M   'P 1'
#
loop_
_entity.id
_entity.type
_entity.pdbx_description
1 polymer ?
#
loop_
_entity_poly.entity_id
_entity_poly.type
_entity_poly.pdbx_seq_one_letter_code
_entity_poly.pdbx_strand_id
1 'polypeptide(L)'
;MECEFIISSDSNDAKNASLYTLIVFRKGGDGDDSDGGGSHGGDGHDSDGGGPTVAMDMVVTVVVRMVEAMEVIVATDDLSRMMMVVVVLTTIIIHELCCLQTTKTPARPPIFFHRSGLINLVYVILNQVAMRMALYRIVGGFYHKCLIGGVNGLGVKRRFSGKEESEVKELNDYLNNLKNHEKSDVPKGAGTDSDHGFDLGRMTRLMHSLGNPQSKFKTIHIAGTKGKGSTAAFLSNILRAQGYSVGCYTSPHIKTIRERITLGKLGYPVSAKTLNSLFQRIKLDLDQAVQLEQGHLSHFEVLTALAFKLFAEENVDIAVIEAGLGGARDATNIISSSDLAASVITTISEEHLAALGGSLESIAVAKSGIIKHGCPVVLGGPYLPHIELIFRNKASSMCSPVISASDSGNTSIIKGISNVSGIPYQISDIILDIKKDFQLSIELYDVKLRLLGLHQLQNAATATCAALCLRYQGWRISDGSIRTGLESTQLLGRSQFLTPVEAEALGLPGATVLLDGAHTKESAKALTDMIQIAYPDAKLVFVVAMASDKDYQAFASELLAAKQVDAIFLTEVSIAGDRYRTASLSLLRDG
;
A
#
# COMPACT_ATOMS: atom_id res chain seq x y z
N MET A 1 -3.31 -31.19 -10.01
CA MET A 1 -4.22 -30.58 -10.99
C MET A 1 -3.70 -29.19 -11.26
N GLU A 2 -3.12 -28.97 -12.43
CA GLU A 2 -2.73 -27.64 -12.88
C GLU A 2 -3.99 -26.81 -13.07
N CYS A 3 -4.09 -25.69 -12.35
CA CYS A 3 -5.04 -24.63 -12.62
C CYS A 3 -4.21 -23.37 -12.84
N GLU A 4 -3.82 -23.14 -14.09
CA GLU A 4 -3.37 -21.82 -14.54
C GLU A 4 -4.58 -20.88 -14.48
N PHE A 5 -4.68 -20.08 -13.42
CA PHE A 5 -5.50 -18.88 -13.43
C PHE A 5 -4.65 -17.72 -13.95
N ILE A 6 -4.68 -17.51 -15.26
CA ILE A 6 -4.21 -16.27 -15.87
C ILE A 6 -5.23 -15.20 -15.52
N ILE A 7 -5.00 -14.44 -14.45
CA ILE A 7 -5.68 -13.15 -14.27
C ILE A 7 -5.00 -12.17 -15.22
N SER A 8 -5.44 -12.18 -16.48
CA SER A 8 -5.15 -11.10 -17.43
C SER A 8 -5.87 -9.85 -16.94
N SER A 9 -5.15 -8.97 -16.25
CA SER A 9 -5.59 -7.59 -16.12
C SER A 9 -5.30 -6.88 -17.44
N ASP A 10 -6.22 -6.98 -18.40
CA ASP A 10 -6.27 -6.08 -19.57
C ASP A 10 -6.79 -4.69 -19.15
N SER A 11 -6.18 -4.12 -18.11
CA SER A 11 -6.18 -2.69 -17.85
C SER A 11 -4.76 -2.20 -18.02
N ASN A 12 -4.55 -1.34 -19.01
CA ASN A 12 -3.26 -0.72 -19.34
C ASN A 12 -2.79 0.32 -18.27
N ASP A 13 -3.29 0.20 -17.04
CA ASP A 13 -3.57 1.33 -16.14
C ASP A 13 -2.93 1.19 -14.74
N ALA A 14 -1.90 0.35 -14.59
CA ALA A 14 -1.09 0.30 -13.36
C ALA A 14 0.38 0.66 -13.68
N LYS A 15 0.64 1.95 -13.91
CA LYS A 15 1.93 2.38 -14.50
C LYS A 15 3.13 2.53 -13.55
N ASN A 16 3.02 2.23 -12.25
CA ASN A 16 4.11 2.49 -11.28
C ASN A 16 4.18 1.62 -10.00
N ALA A 17 3.46 0.49 -9.92
CA ALA A 17 3.48 -0.34 -8.71
C ALA A 17 4.79 -1.13 -8.53
N SER A 18 5.32 -1.14 -7.30
CA SER A 18 6.39 -2.04 -6.84
C SER A 18 5.75 -3.17 -6.03
N LEU A 19 5.40 -4.27 -6.71
CA LEU A 19 4.92 -5.53 -6.12
C LEU A 19 3.60 -5.50 -5.30
N TYR A 20 2.80 -6.56 -5.45
CA TYR A 20 1.70 -6.87 -4.53
C TYR A 20 1.85 -8.33 -4.08
N THR A 21 1.99 -8.53 -2.78
CA THR A 21 1.67 -9.82 -2.15
C THR A 21 0.24 -9.68 -1.60
N LEU A 22 -0.68 -10.44 -2.16
CA LEU A 22 -2.04 -10.56 -1.66
C LEU A 22 -2.10 -11.84 -0.83
N ILE A 23 -2.40 -11.71 0.46
CA ILE A 23 -2.50 -12.85 1.37
C ILE A 23 -3.97 -13.00 1.73
N VAL A 24 -4.51 -14.17 1.40
CA VAL A 24 -5.89 -14.55 1.72
C VAL A 24 -5.85 -15.52 2.89
N PHE A 25 -6.45 -15.12 4.01
CA PHE A 25 -6.64 -15.98 5.17
C PHE A 25 -7.99 -16.66 5.06
N ARG A 26 -8.00 -17.98 5.26
CA ARG A 26 -9.25 -18.72 5.48
C ARG A 26 -9.39 -18.98 6.98
N LYS A 27 -10.50 -18.55 7.59
CA LYS A 27 -10.82 -18.88 8.98
C LYS A 27 -11.01 -20.41 9.07
N GLY A 28 -10.26 -21.08 9.94
CA GLY A 28 -10.54 -22.47 10.33
C GLY A 28 -11.92 -22.51 10.98
N GLY A 29 -12.70 -23.55 10.69
CA GLY A 29 -14.06 -23.70 11.22
C GLY A 29 -14.04 -23.66 12.75
N ASP A 30 -14.90 -22.81 13.31
CA ASP A 30 -15.16 -22.79 14.75
C ASP A 30 -15.69 -24.20 15.14
N GLY A 31 -14.95 -24.89 16.02
CA GLY A 31 -15.43 -26.12 16.65
C GLY A 31 -16.49 -25.76 17.68
N ASP A 32 -17.73 -26.17 17.43
CA ASP A 32 -18.79 -26.16 18.43
C ASP A 32 -18.40 -27.14 19.55
N ASP A 33 -18.04 -26.59 20.70
CA ASP A 33 -18.12 -27.28 21.98
C ASP A 33 -19.61 -27.47 22.31
N SER A 34 -20.12 -28.68 22.12
CA SER A 34 -21.32 -29.13 22.82
C SER A 34 -21.14 -30.57 23.30
N ASP A 35 -21.01 -30.68 24.62
CA ASP A 35 -21.18 -31.88 25.44
C ASP A 35 -22.38 -32.73 24.99
N GLY A 36 -22.18 -34.05 24.95
CA GLY A 36 -23.26 -35.01 24.73
C GLY A 36 -22.76 -36.44 24.61
N GLY A 37 -22.50 -37.10 25.74
CA GLY A 37 -22.11 -38.50 25.81
C GLY A 37 -23.19 -39.47 25.32
N GLY A 38 -22.75 -40.62 24.79
CA GLY A 38 -23.63 -41.74 24.43
C GLY A 38 -22.90 -42.86 23.69
N SER A 39 -22.50 -43.88 24.44
CA SER A 39 -21.92 -45.14 23.97
C SER A 39 -22.93 -46.07 23.28
N HIS A 40 -22.59 -46.69 22.14
CA HIS A 40 -22.69 -48.15 21.87
C HIS A 40 -22.40 -48.53 20.40
N GLY A 41 -21.42 -49.43 20.21
CA GLY A 41 -21.54 -50.70 19.47
C GLY A 41 -21.59 -50.74 17.94
N GLY A 42 -20.52 -51.27 17.33
CA GLY A 42 -20.63 -52.49 16.52
C GLY A 42 -20.65 -52.38 14.98
N ASP A 43 -19.63 -53.02 14.38
CA ASP A 43 -19.55 -53.66 13.05
C ASP A 43 -19.33 -52.83 11.78
N GLY A 44 -18.33 -53.30 11.01
CA GLY A 44 -17.74 -52.60 9.88
C GLY A 44 -18.22 -53.04 8.51
N HIS A 45 -17.75 -52.29 7.51
CA HIS A 45 -17.48 -52.75 6.15
C HIS A 45 -16.64 -51.68 5.42
N ASP A 46 -15.54 -52.12 4.79
CA ASP A 46 -14.80 -51.37 3.78
C ASP A 46 -15.70 -51.09 2.56
N SER A 47 -15.65 -49.87 2.00
CA SER A 47 -15.34 -49.57 0.58
C SER A 47 -15.86 -48.20 0.08
N ASP A 48 -15.02 -47.60 -0.78
CA ASP A 48 -15.28 -46.56 -1.77
C ASP A 48 -15.56 -45.10 -1.36
N GLY A 49 -14.48 -44.31 -1.46
CA GLY A 49 -14.54 -42.87 -1.70
C GLY A 49 -14.91 -42.56 -3.16
N GLY A 50 -15.84 -41.62 -3.35
CA GLY A 50 -16.19 -41.12 -4.67
C GLY A 50 -17.46 -40.26 -4.76
N GLY A 51 -17.41 -39.01 -4.29
CA GLY A 51 -18.20 -37.90 -4.86
C GLY A 51 -19.15 -37.13 -3.93
N PRO A 52 -18.92 -35.81 -3.79
CA PRO A 52 -19.93 -34.79 -4.15
C PRO A 52 -19.39 -33.65 -5.05
N THR A 53 -18.18 -33.78 -5.60
CA THR A 53 -17.48 -32.72 -6.35
C THR A 53 -18.09 -32.37 -7.72
N VAL A 54 -18.61 -33.35 -8.48
CA VAL A 54 -19.08 -33.12 -9.87
C VAL A 54 -20.41 -32.34 -9.93
N ALA A 55 -21.26 -32.46 -8.91
CA ALA A 55 -22.53 -31.72 -8.86
C ALA A 55 -22.33 -30.24 -8.48
N MET A 56 -21.26 -29.92 -7.73
CA MET A 56 -20.92 -28.55 -7.35
C MET A 56 -20.30 -27.78 -8.52
N ASP A 57 -19.41 -28.41 -9.31
CA ASP A 57 -18.74 -27.78 -10.45
C ASP A 57 -19.72 -27.37 -11.57
N MET A 58 -20.79 -28.15 -11.79
CA MET A 58 -21.82 -27.79 -12.77
C MET A 58 -22.73 -26.64 -12.30
N VAL A 59 -23.06 -26.57 -11.01
CA VAL A 59 -23.85 -25.47 -10.42
C VAL A 59 -23.05 -24.16 -10.44
N VAL A 60 -21.74 -24.22 -10.15
CA VAL A 60 -20.85 -23.05 -10.26
C VAL A 60 -20.77 -22.57 -11.71
N THR A 61 -20.69 -23.46 -12.69
CA THR A 61 -20.65 -23.08 -14.11
C THR A 61 -21.93 -22.38 -14.58
N VAL A 62 -23.10 -22.84 -14.12
CA VAL A 62 -24.39 -22.20 -14.44
C VAL A 62 -24.52 -20.83 -13.76
N VAL A 63 -24.06 -20.70 -12.50
CA VAL A 63 -24.09 -19.44 -11.75
C VAL A 63 -23.11 -18.42 -12.34
N VAL A 64 -21.90 -18.83 -12.73
CA VAL A 64 -20.92 -17.94 -13.39
C VAL A 64 -21.47 -17.42 -14.71
N ARG A 65 -22.09 -18.28 -15.54
CA ARG A 65 -22.71 -17.83 -16.80
C ARG A 65 -23.95 -16.96 -16.60
N MET A 66 -24.67 -17.11 -15.49
CA MET A 66 -25.75 -16.17 -15.12
C MET A 66 -25.21 -14.81 -14.72
N VAL A 67 -24.09 -14.77 -13.98
CA VAL A 67 -23.45 -13.51 -13.55
C VAL A 67 -22.86 -12.75 -14.75
N GLU A 68 -22.17 -13.44 -15.66
CA GLU A 68 -21.66 -12.85 -16.91
C GLU A 68 -22.79 -12.29 -17.79
N ALA A 69 -23.92 -12.99 -17.89
CA ALA A 69 -25.09 -12.51 -18.63
C ALA A 69 -25.78 -11.32 -17.94
N MET A 70 -25.74 -11.23 -16.61
CA MET A 70 -26.26 -10.09 -15.84
C MET A 70 -25.40 -8.83 -16.00
N GLU A 71 -24.10 -8.95 -16.20
CA GLU A 71 -23.23 -7.80 -16.50
C GLU A 71 -23.54 -7.19 -17.88
N VAL A 72 -23.88 -8.01 -18.88
CA VAL A 72 -24.33 -7.54 -20.21
C VAL A 72 -25.67 -6.79 -20.11
N ILE A 73 -26.55 -7.20 -19.20
CA ILE A 73 -27.85 -6.58 -18.95
C ILE A 73 -27.72 -5.20 -18.29
N VAL A 74 -26.74 -5.01 -17.40
CA VAL A 74 -26.50 -3.74 -16.70
C VAL A 74 -25.87 -2.68 -17.61
N ALA A 75 -25.33 -3.08 -18.77
CA ALA A 75 -24.74 -2.18 -19.75
C ALA A 75 -25.75 -1.53 -20.73
N THR A 76 -27.02 -1.94 -20.73
CA THR A 76 -28.05 -1.41 -21.66
C THR A 76 -29.16 -0.65 -20.93
N ASP A 77 -29.38 0.63 -21.28
CA ASP A 77 -30.43 1.50 -20.69
C ASP A 77 -31.86 1.24 -21.30
N ASP A 78 -32.12 0.08 -21.94
CA ASP A 78 -33.39 -0.24 -22.64
C ASP A 78 -34.14 -1.42 -21.99
N LEU A 79 -35.27 -1.11 -21.36
CA LEU A 79 -36.13 -2.05 -20.61
C LEU A 79 -36.68 -3.20 -21.49
N SER A 80 -36.90 -2.95 -22.78
CA SER A 80 -37.43 -3.93 -23.74
C SER A 80 -36.42 -5.04 -24.02
N ARG A 81 -35.15 -4.66 -24.17
CA ARG A 81 -34.02 -5.59 -24.40
C ARG A 81 -33.70 -6.37 -23.12
N MET A 82 -33.82 -5.72 -21.97
CA MET A 82 -33.68 -6.34 -20.65
C MET A 82 -34.66 -7.51 -20.45
N MET A 83 -35.95 -7.31 -20.76
CA MET A 83 -36.95 -8.38 -20.68
C MET A 83 -36.69 -9.51 -21.68
N MET A 84 -36.24 -9.20 -22.90
CA MET A 84 -35.95 -10.21 -23.90
C MET A 84 -34.79 -11.12 -23.48
N VAL A 85 -33.73 -10.55 -22.89
CA VAL A 85 -32.58 -11.31 -22.39
C VAL A 85 -32.97 -12.22 -21.21
N VAL A 86 -33.82 -11.74 -20.30
CA VAL A 86 -34.35 -12.56 -19.19
C VAL A 86 -35.18 -13.74 -19.72
N VAL A 87 -36.03 -13.53 -20.74
CA VAL A 87 -36.83 -14.61 -21.35
C VAL A 87 -35.94 -15.63 -22.05
N VAL A 88 -34.91 -15.19 -22.78
CA VAL A 88 -33.96 -16.08 -23.47
C VAL A 88 -33.14 -16.90 -22.48
N LEU A 89 -32.61 -16.29 -21.41
CA LEU A 89 -31.86 -16.99 -20.38
C LEU A 89 -32.72 -17.99 -19.61
N THR A 90 -33.95 -17.62 -19.28
CA THR A 90 -34.90 -18.54 -18.61
C THR A 90 -35.23 -19.74 -19.50
N THR A 91 -35.35 -19.53 -20.82
CA THR A 91 -35.60 -20.61 -21.78
C THR A 91 -34.39 -21.54 -21.94
N ILE A 92 -33.17 -21.00 -21.97
CA ILE A 92 -31.92 -21.78 -22.03
C ILE A 92 -31.75 -22.62 -20.77
N ILE A 93 -32.00 -22.04 -19.60
CA ILE A 93 -31.91 -22.74 -18.31
C ILE A 93 -32.94 -23.88 -18.24
N ILE A 94 -34.18 -23.64 -18.68
CA ILE A 94 -35.22 -24.68 -18.73
C ILE A 94 -34.84 -25.80 -19.71
N HIS A 95 -34.26 -25.46 -20.87
CA HIS A 95 -33.84 -26.44 -21.87
C HIS A 95 -32.68 -27.33 -21.36
N GLU A 96 -31.65 -26.74 -20.76
CA GLU A 96 -30.52 -27.47 -20.13
C GLU A 96 -30.99 -28.39 -18.99
N LEU A 97 -31.89 -27.90 -18.14
CA LEU A 97 -32.48 -28.69 -17.05
C LEU A 97 -33.38 -29.84 -17.54
N CYS A 98 -34.05 -29.68 -18.69
CA CYS A 98 -34.79 -30.75 -19.35
C CYS A 98 -33.88 -31.77 -20.04
N CYS A 99 -32.76 -31.35 -20.64
CA CYS A 99 -31.75 -32.26 -21.22
C CYS A 99 -31.06 -33.13 -20.15
N LEU A 100 -30.91 -32.62 -18.93
CA LEU A 100 -30.42 -33.40 -17.78
C LEU A 100 -31.36 -34.54 -17.35
N GLN A 101 -32.63 -34.55 -17.78
CA GLN A 101 -33.57 -35.64 -17.49
C GLN A 101 -33.53 -36.78 -18.52
N THR A 102 -32.81 -36.64 -19.64
CA THR A 102 -32.86 -37.61 -20.76
C THR A 102 -31.57 -38.41 -20.97
N THR A 103 -30.49 -38.14 -20.23
CA THR A 103 -29.24 -38.90 -20.32
C THR A 103 -29.33 -40.22 -19.53
N LYS A 104 -29.79 -41.28 -20.21
CA LYS A 104 -29.68 -42.66 -19.70
C LYS A 104 -28.24 -43.17 -19.84
N THR A 105 -27.45 -43.08 -18.77
CA THR A 105 -26.27 -43.95 -18.59
C THR A 105 -26.58 -45.05 -17.57
N PRO A 106 -26.30 -46.33 -17.84
CA PRO A 106 -26.91 -47.46 -17.13
C PRO A 106 -26.25 -47.81 -15.77
N ALA A 107 -25.72 -46.84 -15.01
CA ALA A 107 -24.96 -47.16 -13.79
C ALA A 107 -25.27 -46.33 -12.52
N ARG A 108 -26.28 -45.43 -12.51
CA ARG A 108 -26.68 -44.71 -11.27
C ARG A 108 -28.19 -44.43 -11.24
N PRO A 109 -28.84 -44.40 -10.05
CA PRO A 109 -30.27 -44.12 -9.94
C PRO A 109 -30.55 -42.65 -10.35
N PRO A 110 -31.68 -42.36 -11.00
CA PRO A 110 -32.03 -41.00 -11.40
C PRO A 110 -32.27 -40.11 -10.17
N ILE A 111 -31.63 -38.94 -10.14
CA ILE A 111 -31.89 -37.91 -9.14
C ILE A 111 -33.23 -37.26 -9.50
N PHE A 112 -34.30 -37.64 -8.80
CA PHE A 112 -35.61 -37.01 -8.95
C PHE A 112 -35.63 -35.67 -8.21
N PHE A 113 -35.51 -34.56 -8.95
CA PHE A 113 -36.00 -33.28 -8.44
C PHE A 113 -37.52 -33.22 -8.60
N HIS A 114 -38.24 -33.17 -7.47
CA HIS A 114 -39.70 -33.00 -7.46
C HIS A 114 -40.04 -31.67 -8.16
N ARG A 115 -40.99 -31.66 -9.12
CA ARG A 115 -41.38 -30.46 -9.91
C ARG A 115 -41.69 -29.22 -9.05
N SER A 116 -42.14 -29.42 -7.82
CA SER A 116 -42.39 -28.36 -6.83
C SER A 116 -41.13 -27.66 -6.32
N GLY A 117 -39.98 -28.35 -6.25
CA GLY A 117 -38.71 -27.80 -5.76
C GLY A 117 -38.04 -26.84 -6.75
N LEU A 118 -38.08 -27.17 -8.05
CA LEU A 118 -37.55 -26.28 -9.10
C LEU A 118 -38.41 -25.02 -9.25
N ILE A 119 -39.74 -25.15 -9.17
CA ILE A 119 -40.66 -24.02 -9.22
C ILE A 119 -40.42 -23.09 -8.02
N ASN A 120 -40.21 -23.64 -6.82
CA ASN A 120 -39.86 -22.85 -5.64
C ASN A 120 -38.52 -22.14 -5.78
N LEU A 121 -37.50 -22.78 -6.37
CA LEU A 121 -36.19 -22.14 -6.57
C LEU A 121 -36.28 -20.97 -7.56
N VAL A 122 -36.99 -21.15 -8.68
CA VAL A 122 -37.25 -20.08 -9.66
C VAL A 122 -38.08 -18.96 -9.04
N TYR A 123 -39.08 -19.29 -8.21
CA TYR A 123 -39.92 -18.32 -7.52
C TYR A 123 -39.13 -17.51 -6.47
N VAL A 124 -38.20 -18.15 -5.74
CA VAL A 124 -37.33 -17.49 -4.76
C VAL A 124 -36.34 -16.55 -5.46
N ILE A 125 -35.76 -16.96 -6.59
CA ILE A 125 -34.86 -16.11 -7.39
C ILE A 125 -35.61 -14.89 -7.94
N LEU A 126 -36.79 -15.09 -8.51
CA LEU A 126 -37.62 -13.98 -9.02
C LEU A 126 -38.06 -13.01 -7.92
N ASN A 127 -38.41 -13.53 -6.73
CA ASN A 127 -38.75 -12.68 -5.57
C ASN A 127 -37.55 -11.93 -4.99
N GLN A 128 -36.36 -12.53 -4.97
CA GLN A 128 -35.13 -11.86 -4.52
C GLN A 128 -34.73 -10.71 -5.45
N VAL A 129 -34.88 -10.90 -6.77
CA VAL A 129 -34.64 -9.85 -7.77
C VAL A 129 -35.67 -8.72 -7.66
N ALA A 130 -36.97 -9.06 -7.50
CA ALA A 130 -38.03 -8.09 -7.28
C ALA A 130 -37.85 -7.29 -5.97
N MET A 131 -37.45 -7.96 -4.88
CA MET A 131 -37.14 -7.30 -3.61
C MET A 131 -35.93 -6.38 -3.70
N ARG A 132 -34.86 -6.76 -4.41
CA ARG A 132 -33.70 -5.86 -4.61
C ARG A 132 -34.05 -4.63 -5.45
N MET A 133 -34.91 -4.76 -6.45
CA MET A 133 -35.43 -3.60 -7.20
C MET A 133 -36.34 -2.69 -6.36
N ALA A 134 -37.15 -3.27 -5.48
CA ALA A 134 -37.99 -2.52 -4.54
C ALA A 134 -37.16 -1.83 -3.44
N LEU A 135 -36.12 -2.48 -2.92
CA LEU A 135 -35.19 -1.95 -1.93
C LEU A 135 -34.37 -0.78 -2.51
N TYR A 136 -34.01 -0.82 -3.79
CA TYR A 136 -33.37 0.29 -4.50
C TYR A 136 -34.28 1.53 -4.59
N ARG A 137 -35.60 1.33 -4.75
CA ARG A 137 -36.60 2.41 -4.70
C ARG A 137 -36.82 2.98 -3.30
N ILE A 138 -36.75 2.15 -2.25
CA ILE A 138 -37.02 2.57 -0.86
C ILE A 138 -35.79 3.21 -0.22
N VAL A 139 -34.60 2.61 -0.38
CA VAL A 139 -33.34 3.09 0.23
C VAL A 139 -32.79 4.30 -0.53
N GLY A 140 -33.01 4.39 -1.84
CA GLY A 140 -32.65 5.56 -2.66
C GLY A 140 -33.40 6.85 -2.27
N GLY A 141 -34.55 6.74 -1.60
CA GLY A 141 -35.34 7.89 -1.15
C GLY A 141 -34.95 8.45 0.23
N PHE A 142 -34.30 7.65 1.10
CA PHE A 142 -33.99 8.04 2.48
C PHE A 142 -32.55 8.56 2.66
N TYR A 143 -31.59 8.04 1.89
CA TYR A 143 -30.19 8.50 1.95
C TYR A 143 -29.97 9.91 1.38
N HIS A 144 -30.92 10.46 0.62
CA HIS A 144 -30.78 11.76 -0.04
C HIS A 144 -31.13 12.97 0.85
N LYS A 145 -31.72 12.77 2.04
CA LYS A 145 -32.22 13.88 2.88
C LYS A 145 -31.36 14.25 4.10
N CYS A 146 -30.36 13.45 4.49
CA CYS A 146 -29.59 13.72 5.72
C CYS A 146 -28.13 14.16 5.52
N LEU A 147 -27.61 14.26 4.29
CA LEU A 147 -26.16 14.51 4.09
C LEU A 147 -25.80 15.63 3.10
N ILE A 148 -26.75 16.42 2.61
CA ILE A 148 -26.43 17.56 1.73
C ILE A 148 -27.25 18.79 2.13
N GLY A 149 -26.79 19.47 3.18
CA GLY A 149 -26.94 20.92 3.27
C GLY A 149 -25.88 21.56 2.37
N GLY A 150 -26.21 21.73 1.08
CA GLY A 150 -25.57 22.71 0.21
C GLY A 150 -24.55 22.23 -0.82
N VAL A 151 -24.96 21.41 -1.82
CA VAL A 151 -24.51 21.54 -3.22
C VAL A 151 -25.63 21.01 -4.15
N ASN A 152 -26.34 21.92 -4.84
CA ASN A 152 -27.04 21.63 -6.10
C ASN A 152 -25.97 21.65 -7.22
N GLY A 153 -25.86 20.77 -8.20
CA GLY A 153 -26.53 19.53 -8.58
C GLY A 153 -26.09 19.22 -10.02
N LEU A 154 -25.65 17.99 -10.31
CA LEU A 154 -25.86 17.21 -11.54
C LEU A 154 -24.90 15.99 -11.61
N GLY A 155 -25.48 14.81 -11.37
CA GLY A 155 -25.18 13.51 -11.98
C GLY A 155 -23.72 13.05 -12.07
N VAL A 156 -23.28 12.24 -11.09
CA VAL A 156 -22.05 11.43 -11.19
C VAL A 156 -22.41 9.94 -11.23
N LYS A 157 -22.46 9.38 -12.45
CA LYS A 157 -22.20 7.95 -12.68
C LYS A 157 -20.67 7.73 -12.56
N ARG A 158 -20.26 6.62 -11.94
CA ARG A 158 -18.86 6.14 -11.85
C ARG A 158 -18.17 6.21 -13.22
N ARG A 159 -17.34 7.24 -13.40
CA ARG A 159 -16.44 7.47 -14.55
C ARG A 159 -15.17 8.22 -14.10
N PHE A 160 -14.79 8.05 -12.84
CA PHE A 160 -13.82 8.92 -12.15
C PHE A 160 -12.36 8.60 -12.49
N SER A 161 -11.97 7.35 -12.77
CA SER A 161 -10.56 7.01 -13.07
C SER A 161 -10.09 7.59 -14.41
N GLY A 162 -10.82 7.35 -15.50
CA GLY A 162 -10.40 7.78 -16.84
C GLY A 162 -10.37 9.30 -17.04
N LYS A 163 -11.17 10.06 -16.28
CA LYS A 163 -11.20 11.54 -16.38
C LYS A 163 -10.03 12.17 -15.63
N GLU A 164 -9.73 11.71 -14.42
CA GLU A 164 -8.59 12.23 -13.63
C GLU A 164 -7.24 11.88 -14.28
N GLU A 165 -7.09 10.70 -14.89
CA GLU A 165 -5.87 10.35 -15.64
C GLU A 165 -5.71 11.19 -16.90
N SER A 166 -6.81 11.53 -17.59
CA SER A 166 -6.75 12.44 -18.74
C SER A 166 -6.24 13.83 -18.35
N GLU A 167 -6.52 14.28 -17.12
CA GLU A 167 -6.10 15.60 -16.62
C GLU A 167 -4.60 15.68 -16.33
N VAL A 168 -3.96 14.60 -15.88
CA VAL A 168 -2.50 14.56 -15.62
C VAL A 168 -1.71 13.88 -16.74
N LYS A 169 -2.35 13.54 -17.87
CA LYS A 169 -1.72 12.81 -18.97
C LYS A 169 -0.48 13.53 -19.50
N GLU A 170 -0.58 14.83 -19.78
CA GLU A 170 0.54 15.61 -20.32
C GLU A 170 1.72 15.65 -19.35
N LEU A 171 1.46 15.85 -18.06
CA LEU A 171 2.50 15.77 -17.03
C LEU A 171 3.16 14.38 -17.01
N ASN A 172 2.37 13.31 -17.06
CA ASN A 172 2.91 11.96 -17.08
C ASN A 172 3.75 11.70 -18.34
N ASP A 173 3.29 12.13 -19.51
CA ASP A 173 4.01 12.01 -20.78
C ASP A 173 5.33 12.81 -20.71
N TYR A 174 5.29 14.03 -20.16
CA TYR A 174 6.47 14.85 -19.91
C TYR A 174 7.48 14.13 -19.02
N LEU A 175 7.03 13.64 -17.87
CA LEU A 175 7.85 12.94 -16.89
C LEU A 175 8.39 11.60 -17.41
N ASN A 176 7.68 10.93 -18.32
CA ASN A 176 8.12 9.67 -18.94
C ASN A 176 9.20 9.89 -20.00
N ASN A 177 9.29 11.08 -20.59
CA ASN A 177 10.35 11.45 -21.55
C ASN A 177 11.67 11.82 -20.85
N LEU A 178 11.67 11.97 -19.53
CA LEU A 178 12.86 12.23 -18.73
C LEU A 178 13.54 10.94 -18.32
N LYS A 179 14.83 11.01 -18.00
CA LYS A 179 15.58 9.87 -17.47
C LYS A 179 14.98 9.41 -16.14
N ASN A 180 14.48 8.18 -16.10
CA ASN A 180 13.84 7.60 -14.91
C ASN A 180 14.68 6.46 -14.32
N HIS A 181 15.44 6.79 -13.27
CA HIS A 181 16.30 5.84 -12.53
C HIS A 181 15.53 4.91 -11.59
N GLU A 182 14.21 5.08 -11.44
CA GLU A 182 13.38 4.11 -10.74
C GLU A 182 12.99 2.96 -11.67
N LYS A 183 12.93 3.22 -12.98
CA LYS A 183 12.61 2.23 -14.03
C LYS A 183 13.86 1.63 -14.69
N SER A 184 14.96 2.38 -14.73
CA SER A 184 16.26 1.95 -15.27
C SER A 184 17.26 1.72 -14.15
N ASP A 185 18.35 0.99 -14.43
CA ASP A 185 19.41 0.78 -13.45
C ASP A 185 19.99 2.11 -12.95
N VAL A 186 20.19 2.18 -11.63
CA VAL A 186 20.87 3.30 -11.00
C VAL A 186 22.37 3.22 -11.36
N PRO A 187 22.99 4.30 -11.87
CA PRO A 187 24.41 4.30 -12.21
C PRO A 187 25.29 3.90 -11.02
N LYS A 188 26.37 3.17 -11.31
CA LYS A 188 27.39 2.88 -10.28
C LYS A 188 27.95 4.18 -9.72
N GLY A 189 27.98 4.29 -8.40
CA GLY A 189 28.43 5.51 -7.72
C GLY A 189 27.46 6.70 -7.79
N ALA A 190 26.21 6.51 -8.20
CA ALA A 190 25.22 7.60 -8.26
C ALA A 190 25.06 8.37 -6.94
N GLY A 191 25.20 7.70 -5.78
CA GLY A 191 25.10 8.34 -4.47
C GLY A 191 26.43 8.73 -3.84
N THR A 192 27.55 8.64 -4.55
CA THR A 192 28.91 8.93 -4.05
C THR A 192 29.49 10.20 -4.69
N ASP A 193 30.62 10.68 -4.16
CA ASP A 193 31.35 11.86 -4.70
C ASP A 193 32.15 11.53 -5.98
N SER A 194 31.52 10.86 -6.94
CA SER A 194 32.13 10.49 -8.24
C SER A 194 31.64 11.40 -9.38
N ASP A 195 32.44 11.52 -10.45
CA ASP A 195 32.08 12.30 -11.67
C ASP A 195 30.84 11.77 -12.42
N HIS A 196 30.33 10.59 -12.02
CA HIS A 196 29.12 9.96 -12.54
C HIS A 196 27.96 9.97 -11.53
N GLY A 197 28.13 10.67 -10.41
CA GLY A 197 27.16 10.81 -9.33
C GLY A 197 25.94 11.66 -9.69
N PHE A 198 24.91 11.60 -8.85
CA PHE A 198 23.81 12.56 -8.92
C PHE A 198 24.32 13.97 -8.61
N ASP A 199 23.95 14.92 -9.47
CA ASP A 199 24.42 16.30 -9.40
C ASP A 199 23.37 17.18 -8.73
N LEU A 200 23.60 17.51 -7.46
CA LEU A 200 22.81 18.51 -6.74
C LEU A 200 22.88 19.90 -7.38
N GLY A 201 23.90 20.19 -8.17
CA GLY A 201 24.04 21.43 -8.93
C GLY A 201 22.89 21.63 -9.91
N ARG A 202 22.49 20.58 -10.66
CA ARG A 202 21.31 20.64 -11.56
C ARG A 202 20.04 20.95 -10.78
N MET A 203 19.80 20.20 -9.70
CA MET A 203 18.63 20.42 -8.86
C MET A 203 18.63 21.82 -8.24
N THR A 204 19.78 22.32 -7.81
CA THR A 204 19.92 23.68 -7.24
C THR A 204 19.59 24.75 -8.29
N ARG A 205 20.07 24.62 -9.52
CA ARG A 205 19.77 25.56 -10.61
C ARG A 205 18.30 25.53 -11.01
N LEU A 206 17.69 24.35 -11.09
CA LEU A 206 16.25 24.19 -11.31
C LEU A 206 15.43 24.87 -10.21
N MET A 207 15.79 24.67 -8.94
CA MET A 207 15.05 25.27 -7.84
C MET A 207 15.25 26.79 -7.76
N HIS A 208 16.42 27.28 -8.16
CA HIS A 208 16.68 28.71 -8.30
C HIS A 208 15.77 29.35 -9.36
N SER A 209 15.60 28.74 -10.54
CA SER A 209 14.70 29.26 -11.58
C SER A 209 13.24 29.30 -11.12
N LEU A 210 12.83 28.38 -10.24
CA LEU A 210 11.48 28.33 -9.66
C LEU A 210 11.28 29.26 -8.45
N GLY A 211 12.29 30.04 -8.07
CA GLY A 211 12.24 31.02 -6.98
C GLY A 211 12.54 30.44 -5.59
N ASN A 212 13.30 29.35 -5.51
CA ASN A 212 13.67 28.63 -4.29
C ASN A 212 12.49 28.30 -3.36
N PRO A 213 11.42 27.65 -3.84
CA PRO A 213 10.23 27.37 -3.05
C PRO A 213 10.50 26.48 -1.82
N GLN A 214 11.54 25.65 -1.83
CA GLN A 214 11.97 24.85 -0.68
C GLN A 214 12.36 25.68 0.56
N SER A 215 12.64 26.98 0.38
CA SER A 215 12.99 27.90 1.47
C SER A 215 11.77 28.59 2.12
N LYS A 216 10.55 28.24 1.69
CA LYS A 216 9.31 28.91 2.12
C LYS A 216 8.58 28.21 3.27
N PHE A 217 9.06 27.04 3.68
CA PHE A 217 8.48 26.23 4.74
C PHE A 217 9.57 25.47 5.50
N LYS A 218 9.26 25.02 6.72
CA LYS A 218 10.17 24.15 7.48
C LYS A 218 10.09 22.71 6.96
N THR A 219 11.18 21.97 7.04
CA THR A 219 11.25 20.61 6.50
C THR A 219 11.75 19.59 7.51
N ILE A 220 11.14 18.41 7.51
CA ILE A 220 11.70 17.20 8.12
C ILE A 220 12.17 16.31 6.97
N HIS A 221 13.46 15.98 6.95
CA HIS A 221 14.06 15.21 5.87
C HIS A 221 14.35 13.78 6.33
N ILE A 222 13.82 12.79 5.63
CA ILE A 222 13.86 11.38 6.03
C ILE A 222 14.69 10.57 5.02
N ALA A 223 15.77 9.95 5.48
CA ALA A 223 16.56 8.98 4.75
C ALA A 223 16.56 7.63 5.48
N GLY A 224 17.06 6.59 4.82
CA GLY A 224 17.06 5.22 5.34
C GLY A 224 16.86 4.17 4.25
N THR A 225 17.09 2.91 4.57
CA THR A 225 16.88 1.80 3.64
C THR A 225 15.40 1.42 3.65
N LYS A 226 14.85 1.01 4.80
CA LYS A 226 13.42 0.70 4.96
C LYS A 226 12.75 1.63 5.98
N GLY A 227 11.42 1.68 5.98
CA GLY A 227 10.64 2.44 6.97
C GLY A 227 10.53 3.95 6.72
N LYS A 228 11.14 4.49 5.66
CA LYS A 228 11.07 5.92 5.29
C LYS A 228 9.62 6.40 5.09
N GLY A 229 8.90 5.84 4.10
CA GLY A 229 7.50 6.16 3.85
C GLY A 229 6.56 5.92 5.06
N SER A 230 6.76 4.84 5.83
CA SER A 230 5.98 4.61 7.07
C SER A 230 6.23 5.68 8.13
N THR A 231 7.50 6.04 8.36
CA THR A 231 7.88 7.10 9.30
C THR A 231 7.34 8.45 8.84
N ALA A 232 7.41 8.74 7.53
CA ALA A 232 6.84 9.94 6.94
C ALA A 232 5.32 10.01 7.14
N ALA A 233 4.60 8.89 6.95
CA ALA A 233 3.17 8.80 7.14
C ALA A 233 2.76 9.02 8.60
N PHE A 234 3.41 8.34 9.55
CA PHE A 234 3.18 8.53 10.99
C PHE A 234 3.41 10.00 11.38
N LEU A 235 4.56 10.56 11.02
CA LEU A 235 4.93 11.92 11.40
C LEU A 235 3.99 12.97 10.79
N SER A 236 3.62 12.79 9.52
CA SER A 236 2.66 13.69 8.86
C SER A 236 1.30 13.65 9.55
N ASN A 237 0.82 12.47 9.97
CA ASN A 237 -0.45 12.34 10.65
C ASN A 237 -0.42 12.85 12.09
N ILE A 238 0.71 12.73 12.80
CA ILE A 238 0.91 13.37 14.11
C ILE A 238 0.76 14.89 13.98
N LEU A 239 1.45 15.48 13.01
CA LEU A 239 1.41 16.93 12.77
C LEU A 239 0.02 17.40 12.32
N ARG A 240 -0.67 16.64 11.46
CA ARG A 240 -2.05 16.93 11.04
C ARG A 240 -3.06 16.80 12.17
N ALA A 241 -2.93 15.77 13.01
CA ALA A 241 -3.80 15.60 14.19
C ALA A 241 -3.70 16.78 15.16
N GLN A 242 -2.54 17.44 15.18
CA GLN A 242 -2.33 18.65 15.96
C GLN A 242 -2.86 19.93 15.28
N GLY A 243 -3.22 19.86 14.00
CA GLY A 243 -3.87 20.92 13.23
C GLY A 243 -2.97 21.64 12.21
N TYR A 244 -1.73 21.20 12.03
CA TYR A 244 -0.80 21.77 11.04
C TYR A 244 -1.20 21.41 9.60
N SER A 245 -0.97 22.35 8.69
CA SER A 245 -0.98 22.10 7.25
C SER A 245 0.35 21.44 6.86
N VAL A 246 0.30 20.18 6.41
CA VAL A 246 1.50 19.38 6.18
C VAL A 246 1.59 18.98 4.70
N GLY A 247 2.69 19.38 4.06
CA GLY A 247 3.11 18.78 2.79
C GLY A 247 3.87 17.49 3.05
N CYS A 248 3.61 16.42 2.32
CA CYS A 248 4.42 15.21 2.42
C CYS A 248 4.76 14.67 1.04
N TYR A 249 6.06 14.42 0.82
CA TYR A 249 6.62 13.89 -0.41
C TYR A 249 7.23 12.51 -0.17
N THR A 250 6.70 11.49 -0.83
CA THR A 250 7.10 10.08 -0.66
C THR A 250 7.30 9.36 -1.99
N SER A 251 8.05 8.26 -1.99
CA SER A 251 8.24 7.43 -3.17
C SER A 251 8.46 5.94 -2.82
N PRO A 252 8.16 5.02 -3.75
CA PRO A 252 7.38 5.20 -4.97
C PRO A 252 5.86 5.34 -4.66
N HIS A 253 5.02 5.35 -5.70
CA HIS A 253 3.56 5.28 -5.56
C HIS A 253 3.04 3.92 -6.01
N ILE A 254 1.77 3.63 -5.69
CA ILE A 254 1.13 2.35 -5.96
C ILE A 254 0.23 2.45 -7.19
N LYS A 255 -0.73 3.39 -7.20
CA LYS A 255 -1.67 3.53 -8.32
C LYS A 255 -1.40 4.78 -9.15
N THR A 256 -1.27 5.94 -8.49
CA THR A 256 -1.16 7.23 -9.16
C THR A 256 -0.01 8.08 -8.61
N ILE A 257 0.67 8.82 -9.50
CA ILE A 257 1.82 9.66 -9.12
C ILE A 257 1.46 10.73 -8.09
N ARG A 258 0.17 11.09 -8.00
CA ARG A 258 -0.35 12.01 -7.00
C ARG A 258 -0.16 11.52 -5.57
N GLU A 259 -0.10 10.20 -5.35
CA GLU A 259 0.16 9.61 -4.02
C GLU A 259 1.51 10.06 -3.47
N ARG A 260 2.47 10.42 -4.34
CA ARG A 260 3.76 10.95 -3.91
C ARG A 260 3.66 12.31 -3.26
N ILE A 261 2.59 13.06 -3.46
CA ILE A 261 2.44 14.43 -2.96
C ILE A 261 1.11 14.54 -2.22
N THR A 262 1.14 14.51 -0.89
CA THR A 262 -0.03 14.76 -0.05
C THR A 262 0.04 16.14 0.60
N LEU A 263 -1.12 16.77 0.81
CA LEU A 263 -1.20 18.19 1.16
C LEU A 263 -2.23 18.49 2.24
N GLY A 264 -1.99 19.63 2.90
CA GLY A 264 -2.95 20.26 3.79
C GLY A 264 -3.16 19.50 5.11
N LYS A 265 -4.26 19.87 5.78
CA LYS A 265 -4.63 19.34 7.10
C LYS A 265 -5.22 17.94 7.05
N LEU A 266 -5.81 17.55 5.92
CA LEU A 266 -6.46 16.24 5.75
C LEU A 266 -5.52 15.19 5.15
N GLY A 267 -4.44 15.61 4.47
CA GLY A 267 -3.42 14.69 3.98
C GLY A 267 -3.83 13.83 2.78
N TYR A 268 -4.79 14.29 1.98
CA TYR A 268 -5.12 13.62 0.73
C TYR A 268 -4.02 13.83 -0.33
N PRO A 269 -3.84 12.86 -1.25
CA PRO A 269 -3.07 13.10 -2.48
C PRO A 269 -3.54 14.37 -3.18
N VAL A 270 -2.60 15.11 -3.76
CA VAL A 270 -2.90 16.29 -4.59
C VAL A 270 -3.95 15.95 -5.65
N SER A 271 -4.90 16.86 -5.89
CA SER A 271 -5.89 16.65 -6.94
C SER A 271 -5.24 16.67 -8.34
N ALA A 272 -5.82 15.94 -9.31
CA ALA A 272 -5.32 15.90 -10.67
C ALA A 272 -5.28 17.31 -11.29
N LYS A 273 -6.37 18.06 -11.13
CA LYS A 273 -6.48 19.47 -11.53
C LYS A 273 -5.42 20.37 -10.91
N THR A 274 -5.18 20.29 -9.59
CA THR A 274 -4.17 21.11 -8.90
C THR A 274 -2.78 20.82 -9.45
N LEU A 275 -2.43 19.54 -9.57
CA LEU A 275 -1.12 19.13 -10.06
C LEU A 275 -0.90 19.55 -11.51
N ASN A 276 -1.90 19.34 -12.38
CA ASN A 276 -1.81 19.77 -13.78
C ASN A 276 -1.75 21.31 -13.90
N SER A 277 -2.55 22.06 -13.14
CA SER A 277 -2.51 23.53 -13.16
C SER A 277 -1.16 24.08 -12.71
N LEU A 278 -0.51 23.43 -11.74
CA LEU A 278 0.86 23.77 -11.37
C LEU A 278 1.83 23.48 -12.51
N PHE A 279 1.80 22.27 -13.05
CA PHE A 279 2.66 21.86 -14.16
C PHE A 279 2.58 22.85 -15.33
N GLN A 280 1.37 23.18 -15.79
CA GLN A 280 1.16 24.12 -16.89
C GLN A 280 1.76 25.51 -16.61
N ARG A 281 1.66 26.00 -15.37
CA ARG A 281 2.21 27.31 -15.00
C ARG A 281 3.73 27.34 -15.00
N ILE A 282 4.39 26.25 -14.60
CA ILE A 282 5.86 26.20 -14.51
C ILE A 282 6.50 25.51 -15.71
N LYS A 283 5.72 25.03 -16.69
CA LYS A 283 6.20 24.23 -17.81
C LYS A 283 7.31 24.94 -18.60
N LEU A 284 7.17 26.25 -18.84
CA LEU A 284 8.20 27.02 -19.54
C LEU A 284 9.53 27.04 -18.79
N ASP A 285 9.50 27.22 -17.47
CA ASP A 285 10.70 27.19 -16.63
C ASP A 285 11.34 25.80 -16.63
N LEU A 286 10.52 24.74 -16.61
CA LEU A 286 10.98 23.35 -16.72
C LEU A 286 11.63 23.08 -18.08
N ASP A 287 10.99 23.47 -19.19
CA ASP A 287 11.52 23.27 -20.54
C ASP A 287 12.86 24.00 -20.73
N GLN A 288 12.97 25.22 -20.21
CA GLN A 288 14.21 25.97 -20.24
C GLN A 288 15.30 25.31 -19.39
N ALA A 289 14.96 24.81 -18.20
CA ALA A 289 15.90 24.07 -17.35
C ALA A 289 16.37 22.76 -18.01
N VAL A 290 15.47 22.01 -18.65
CA VAL A 290 15.82 20.80 -19.41
C VAL A 290 16.81 21.13 -20.52
N GLN A 291 16.61 22.23 -21.26
CA GLN A 291 17.54 22.66 -22.31
C GLN A 291 18.91 23.07 -21.74
N LEU A 292 18.93 23.86 -20.66
CA LEU A 292 20.16 24.31 -20.00
C LEU A 292 21.00 23.14 -19.48
N GLU A 293 20.33 22.12 -18.95
CA GLU A 293 20.97 20.89 -18.48
C GLU A 293 21.18 19.84 -19.58
N GLN A 294 21.01 20.21 -20.85
CA GLN A 294 21.20 19.33 -22.02
C GLN A 294 20.39 18.02 -21.95
N GLY A 295 19.19 18.07 -21.37
CA GLY A 295 18.32 16.90 -21.20
C GLY A 295 18.66 15.99 -20.02
N HIS A 296 19.62 16.36 -19.16
CA HIS A 296 20.06 15.50 -18.06
C HIS A 296 19.19 15.60 -16.79
N LEU A 297 18.16 16.46 -16.77
CA LEU A 297 17.19 16.46 -15.68
C LEU A 297 16.42 15.14 -15.65
N SER A 298 16.36 14.56 -14.47
CA SER A 298 15.69 13.30 -14.23
C SER A 298 14.22 13.48 -13.89
N HIS A 299 13.47 12.38 -14.04
CA HIS A 299 12.09 12.25 -13.57
C HIS A 299 11.94 12.67 -12.10
N PHE A 300 12.88 12.24 -11.25
CA PHE A 300 12.82 12.47 -9.81
C PHE A 300 13.12 13.92 -9.45
N GLU A 301 14.07 14.59 -10.12
CA GLU A 301 14.37 16.01 -9.92
C GLU A 301 13.15 16.89 -10.26
N VAL A 302 12.53 16.68 -11.41
CA VAL A 302 11.35 17.46 -11.84
C VAL A 302 10.16 17.22 -10.91
N LEU A 303 9.91 15.98 -10.50
CA LEU A 303 8.81 15.69 -9.58
C LEU A 303 9.05 16.27 -8.17
N THR A 304 10.30 16.26 -7.70
CA THR A 304 10.69 16.91 -6.44
C THR A 304 10.48 18.42 -6.53
N ALA A 305 10.83 19.04 -7.66
CA ALA A 305 10.62 20.46 -7.89
C ALA A 305 9.14 20.85 -7.89
N LEU A 306 8.29 20.02 -8.53
CA LEU A 306 6.82 20.17 -8.47
C LEU A 306 6.30 20.09 -7.03
N ALA A 307 6.75 19.10 -6.24
CA ALA A 307 6.34 18.95 -4.85
C ALA A 307 6.70 20.19 -4.01
N PHE A 308 7.96 20.64 -4.07
CA PHE A 308 8.40 21.83 -3.33
C PHE A 308 7.68 23.10 -3.77
N LYS A 309 7.48 23.31 -5.08
CA LYS A 309 6.73 24.46 -5.59
C LYS A 309 5.30 24.45 -5.07
N LEU A 310 4.66 23.29 -5.06
CA LEU A 310 3.30 23.14 -4.58
C LEU A 310 3.19 23.40 -3.07
N PHE A 311 4.11 22.86 -2.27
CA PHE A 311 4.15 23.11 -0.82
C PHE A 311 4.29 24.60 -0.48
N ALA A 312 5.11 25.32 -1.23
CA ALA A 312 5.27 26.76 -1.05
C ALA A 312 3.98 27.54 -1.41
N GLU A 313 3.32 27.20 -2.52
CA GLU A 313 2.09 27.88 -2.97
C GLU A 313 0.89 27.59 -2.07
N GLU A 314 0.80 26.37 -1.53
CA GLU A 314 -0.22 25.96 -0.57
C GLU A 314 0.07 26.43 0.87
N ASN A 315 1.17 27.17 1.07
CA ASN A 315 1.60 27.72 2.37
C ASN A 315 1.57 26.67 3.49
N VAL A 316 2.18 25.50 3.25
CA VAL A 316 2.26 24.47 4.29
C VAL A 316 3.10 24.98 5.47
N ASP A 317 2.70 24.62 6.69
CA ASP A 317 3.45 24.99 7.89
C ASP A 317 4.81 24.25 7.92
N ILE A 318 4.78 22.98 7.51
CA ILE A 318 5.93 22.08 7.51
C ILE A 318 5.78 21.03 6.41
N ALA A 319 6.90 20.59 5.85
CA ALA A 319 6.96 19.52 4.88
C ALA A 319 7.72 18.30 5.41
N VAL A 320 7.21 17.10 5.16
CA VAL A 320 7.87 15.82 5.48
C VAL A 320 8.34 15.18 4.17
N ILE A 321 9.66 15.12 3.98
CA ILE A 321 10.27 14.79 2.69
C ILE A 321 11.06 13.50 2.81
N GLU A 322 10.67 12.48 2.06
CA GLU A 322 11.42 11.24 1.90
C GLU A 322 12.49 11.40 0.81
N ALA A 323 13.75 11.05 1.14
CA ALA A 323 14.81 10.93 0.15
C ALA A 323 14.59 9.69 -0.72
N GLY A 324 14.78 9.83 -2.04
CA GLY A 324 14.60 8.74 -2.99
C GLY A 324 15.70 7.69 -2.88
N LEU A 325 16.96 8.10 -3.07
CA LEU A 325 18.12 7.22 -3.00
C LEU A 325 19.27 7.85 -2.21
N GLY A 326 19.83 7.09 -1.26
CA GLY A 326 20.94 7.54 -0.45
C GLY A 326 20.51 8.69 0.46
N GLY A 327 21.03 9.88 0.21
CA GLY A 327 20.73 11.11 0.95
C GLY A 327 21.64 12.26 0.52
N ALA A 328 22.95 12.09 0.61
CA ALA A 328 23.96 13.11 0.33
C ALA A 328 23.80 13.77 -1.04
N ARG A 329 23.51 12.97 -2.07
CA ARG A 329 23.34 13.41 -3.47
C ARG A 329 21.90 13.29 -3.98
N ASP A 330 20.94 13.05 -3.09
CA ASP A 330 19.54 12.91 -3.47
C ASP A 330 18.95 14.29 -3.86
N ALA A 331 18.07 14.34 -4.87
CA ALA A 331 17.46 15.61 -5.32
C ALA A 331 16.73 16.37 -4.20
N THR A 332 16.28 15.68 -3.15
CA THR A 332 15.66 16.31 -1.98
C THR A 332 16.66 17.03 -1.06
N ASN A 333 17.97 16.74 -1.14
CA ASN A 333 19.00 17.26 -0.22
C ASN A 333 19.49 18.69 -0.52
N ILE A 334 18.68 19.47 -1.24
CA ILE A 334 18.91 20.91 -1.44
C ILE A 334 18.36 21.79 -0.30
N ILE A 335 17.77 21.16 0.73
CA ILE A 335 17.25 21.82 1.93
C ILE A 335 18.42 22.38 2.74
N SER A 336 18.36 23.67 3.05
CA SER A 336 19.37 24.38 3.84
C SER A 336 19.24 24.08 5.34
N SER A 337 20.29 24.36 6.13
CA SER A 337 20.20 24.25 7.60
C SER A 337 19.14 25.18 8.20
N SER A 338 18.89 26.35 7.60
CA SER A 338 17.87 27.28 8.13
C SER A 338 16.46 26.78 7.90
N ASP A 339 16.23 25.95 6.90
CA ASP A 339 14.89 25.46 6.52
C ASP A 339 14.61 24.06 7.09
N LEU A 340 15.66 23.34 7.51
CA LEU A 340 15.55 22.03 8.12
C LEU A 340 15.16 22.14 9.61
N ALA A 341 14.06 21.49 9.99
CA ALA A 341 13.64 21.35 11.37
C ALA A 341 14.28 20.13 12.03
N ALA A 342 14.34 19.00 11.32
CA ALA A 342 15.04 17.80 11.75
C ALA A 342 15.41 16.91 10.56
N SER A 343 16.50 16.16 10.69
CA SER A 343 16.79 15.01 9.83
C SER A 343 16.41 13.71 10.54
N VAL A 344 15.97 12.71 9.79
CA VAL A 344 15.61 11.39 10.32
C VAL A 344 16.30 10.33 9.48
N ILE A 345 17.02 9.43 10.13
CA ILE A 345 17.60 8.25 9.49
C ILE A 345 16.87 7.04 10.09
N THR A 346 16.14 6.29 9.28
CA THR A 346 15.35 5.13 9.76
C THR A 346 16.26 3.93 10.00
N THR A 347 16.21 2.89 9.17
CA THR A 347 17.08 1.71 9.26
C THR A 347 18.15 1.72 8.17
N ILE A 348 19.19 0.91 8.36
CA ILE A 348 20.23 0.66 7.35
C ILE A 348 20.28 -0.83 7.09
N SER A 349 20.18 -1.20 5.82
CA SER A 349 20.43 -2.56 5.33
C SER A 349 21.01 -2.48 3.93
N GLU A 350 21.49 -3.61 3.42
CA GLU A 350 22.05 -3.71 2.09
C GLU A 350 20.97 -3.42 1.05
N GLU A 351 21.14 -2.34 0.30
CA GLU A 351 20.26 -1.93 -0.79
C GLU A 351 21.05 -1.02 -1.72
N HIS A 352 20.93 -1.23 -3.04
CA HIS A 352 21.63 -0.44 -4.04
C HIS A 352 23.16 -0.35 -3.82
N LEU A 353 23.80 -1.46 -3.41
CA LEU A 353 25.24 -1.52 -3.13
C LEU A 353 26.09 -0.91 -4.25
N ALA A 354 25.78 -1.24 -5.51
CA ALA A 354 26.48 -0.71 -6.68
C ALA A 354 26.39 0.83 -6.80
N ALA A 355 25.29 1.44 -6.38
CA ALA A 355 25.08 2.88 -6.45
C ALA A 355 25.68 3.64 -5.25
N LEU A 356 25.77 2.98 -4.09
CA LEU A 356 26.11 3.59 -2.81
C LEU A 356 27.50 3.19 -2.28
N GLY A 357 28.35 2.56 -3.08
CA GLY A 357 29.76 2.30 -2.75
C GLY A 357 30.08 0.90 -2.21
N GLY A 358 29.10 -0.02 -2.21
CA GLY A 358 29.35 -1.45 -2.04
C GLY A 358 29.38 -1.99 -0.61
N SER A 359 29.18 -1.17 0.43
CA SER A 359 29.15 -1.64 1.82
C SER A 359 28.06 -0.97 2.66
N LEU A 360 27.77 -1.52 3.85
CA LEU A 360 26.83 -0.90 4.79
C LEU A 360 27.34 0.46 5.28
N GLU A 361 28.65 0.60 5.49
CA GLU A 361 29.30 1.85 5.88
C GLU A 361 29.15 2.92 4.80
N SER A 362 29.35 2.56 3.53
CA SER A 362 29.20 3.52 2.42
C SER A 362 27.75 3.97 2.26
N ILE A 363 26.79 3.06 2.46
CA ILE A 363 25.35 3.36 2.54
C ILE A 363 25.05 4.32 3.70
N ALA A 364 25.62 4.07 4.88
CA ALA A 364 25.46 4.92 6.06
C ALA A 364 26.05 6.32 5.83
N VAL A 365 27.26 6.43 5.27
CA VAL A 365 27.88 7.71 4.91
C VAL A 365 26.99 8.47 3.94
N ALA A 366 26.51 7.84 2.86
CA ALA A 366 25.62 8.48 1.89
C ALA A 366 24.32 8.98 2.55
N LYS A 367 23.69 8.19 3.42
CA LYS A 367 22.46 8.60 4.12
C LYS A 367 22.70 9.68 5.16
N SER A 368 23.86 9.70 5.82
CA SER A 368 24.25 10.73 6.78
C SER A 368 24.39 12.13 6.15
N GLY A 369 24.45 12.23 4.82
CA GLY A 369 24.54 13.51 4.10
C GLY A 369 23.33 14.42 4.25
N ILE A 370 22.21 13.94 4.79
CA ILE A 370 21.05 14.79 5.12
C ILE A 370 21.19 15.49 6.49
N ILE A 371 22.20 15.12 7.30
CA ILE A 371 22.48 15.76 8.59
C ILE A 371 23.09 17.13 8.32
N LYS A 372 22.44 18.19 8.79
CA LYS A 372 22.84 19.58 8.56
C LYS A 372 23.27 20.28 9.84
N HIS A 373 24.02 21.38 9.68
CA HIS A 373 24.68 22.06 10.78
C HIS A 373 23.67 22.63 11.79
N GLY A 374 23.85 22.34 13.07
CA GLY A 374 23.00 22.84 14.16
C GLY A 374 21.56 22.32 14.16
N CYS A 375 21.20 21.43 13.23
CA CYS A 375 19.87 20.84 13.12
C CYS A 375 19.88 19.47 13.78
N PRO A 376 18.87 19.06 14.55
CA PRO A 376 18.86 17.75 15.17
C PRO A 376 18.71 16.61 14.15
N VAL A 377 19.26 15.46 14.53
CA VAL A 377 19.09 14.19 13.83
C VAL A 377 18.38 13.17 14.72
N VAL A 378 17.35 12.54 14.17
CA VAL A 378 16.65 11.42 14.77
C VAL A 378 17.13 10.13 14.15
N LEU A 379 17.60 9.22 14.99
CA LEU A 379 18.10 7.91 14.63
C LEU A 379 17.05 6.85 14.99
N GLY A 380 16.53 6.16 13.98
CA GLY A 380 15.49 5.15 14.15
C GLY A 380 16.06 3.86 14.73
N GLY A 381 17.07 3.28 14.07
CA GLY A 381 17.74 2.07 14.53
C GLY A 381 16.81 0.84 14.67
N PRO A 382 17.29 -0.24 15.32
CA PRO A 382 18.66 -0.40 15.82
C PRO A 382 19.68 -0.50 14.68
N TYR A 383 20.92 -0.09 14.94
CA TYR A 383 22.03 -0.25 13.98
C TYR A 383 23.13 -1.13 14.58
N LEU A 384 24.00 -1.64 13.72
CA LEU A 384 25.28 -2.18 14.17
C LEU A 384 26.10 -1.04 14.82
N PRO A 385 26.86 -1.29 15.91
CA PRO A 385 27.57 -0.23 16.62
C PRO A 385 28.49 0.63 15.74
N HIS A 386 29.19 0.01 14.78
CA HIS A 386 30.07 0.72 13.85
C HIS A 386 29.30 1.59 12.84
N ILE A 387 28.07 1.20 12.47
CA ILE A 387 27.19 2.01 11.61
C ILE A 387 26.62 3.19 12.39
N GLU A 388 26.17 2.96 13.63
CA GLU A 388 25.68 4.04 14.49
C GLU A 388 26.77 5.10 14.74
N LEU A 389 28.01 4.66 14.92
CA LEU A 389 29.16 5.54 15.11
C LEU A 389 29.36 6.49 13.93
N ILE A 390 29.10 6.06 12.68
CA ILE A 390 29.17 6.93 11.49
C ILE A 390 28.17 8.08 11.62
N PHE A 391 26.93 7.79 12.01
CA PHE A 391 25.90 8.82 12.19
C PHE A 391 26.22 9.78 13.32
N ARG A 392 26.68 9.25 14.47
CA ARG A 392 27.05 10.08 15.63
C ARG A 392 28.27 10.95 15.35
N ASN A 393 29.27 10.43 14.63
CA ASN A 393 30.43 11.22 14.20
C ASN A 393 30.04 12.31 13.21
N LYS A 394 29.17 12.00 12.26
CA LYS A 394 28.62 13.00 11.33
C LYS A 394 27.85 14.07 12.09
N ALA A 395 26.97 13.68 13.01
CA ALA A 395 26.21 14.61 13.84
C ALA A 395 27.12 15.52 14.67
N SER A 396 28.14 14.97 15.32
CA SER A 396 29.16 15.73 16.06
C SER A 396 29.88 16.75 15.16
N SER A 397 30.33 16.34 13.96
CA SER A 397 30.99 17.25 13.00
C SER A 397 30.08 18.37 12.50
N MET A 398 28.76 18.17 12.54
CA MET A 398 27.75 19.14 12.13
C MET A 398 27.17 19.91 13.34
N CYS A 399 27.69 19.71 14.56
CA CYS A 399 27.11 20.28 15.78
C CYS A 399 25.59 19.99 15.89
N SER A 400 25.17 18.80 15.43
CA SER A 400 23.80 18.34 15.34
C SER A 400 23.46 17.52 16.59
N PRO A 401 22.51 17.96 17.43
CA PRO A 401 22.00 17.14 18.53
C PRO A 401 21.43 15.80 18.04
N VAL A 402 21.64 14.72 18.79
CA VAL A 402 21.19 13.38 18.42
C VAL A 402 20.06 12.92 19.33
N ILE A 403 18.98 12.46 18.71
CA ILE A 403 17.90 11.71 19.37
C ILE A 403 17.88 10.31 18.77
N SER A 404 17.82 9.27 19.58
CA SER A 404 17.80 7.89 19.09
C SER A 404 16.62 7.15 19.71
N ALA A 405 15.76 6.59 18.86
CA ALA A 405 14.64 5.75 19.29
C ALA A 405 15.11 4.40 19.87
N SER A 406 16.37 4.03 19.62
CA SER A 406 16.97 2.77 20.07
C SER A 406 17.94 2.94 21.26
N ASP A 407 18.07 4.15 21.82
CA ASP A 407 18.92 4.38 23.00
C ASP A 407 18.38 3.63 24.23
N SER A 408 19.31 3.18 25.09
CA SER A 408 18.97 2.51 26.35
C SER A 408 18.03 3.35 27.20
N GLY A 409 16.90 2.77 27.63
CA GLY A 409 15.84 3.46 28.36
C GLY A 409 14.59 3.70 27.51
N ASN A 410 14.74 3.74 26.18
CA ASN A 410 13.59 3.74 25.26
C ASN A 410 13.10 2.32 25.06
N THR A 411 11.79 2.13 25.05
CA THR A 411 11.16 0.82 24.92
C THR A 411 9.89 0.94 24.08
N SER A 412 9.75 0.03 23.13
CA SER A 412 8.51 -0.16 22.38
C SER A 412 8.15 -1.65 22.39
N ILE A 413 6.92 -1.98 22.81
CA ILE A 413 6.48 -3.35 23.02
C ILE A 413 5.14 -3.57 22.34
N ILE A 414 4.98 -4.72 21.68
CA ILE A 414 3.70 -5.22 21.20
C ILE A 414 3.06 -6.01 22.34
N LYS A 415 1.88 -5.57 22.81
CA LYS A 415 1.11 -6.25 23.85
C LYS A 415 0.16 -7.31 23.27
N GLY A 416 -0.28 -7.10 22.03
CA GLY A 416 -1.14 -8.04 21.33
C GLY A 416 -1.77 -7.44 20.08
N ILE A 417 -2.56 -8.26 19.39
CA ILE A 417 -3.37 -7.86 18.25
C ILE A 417 -4.84 -7.96 18.66
N SER A 418 -5.63 -6.98 18.25
CA SER A 418 -7.09 -7.00 18.39
C SER A 418 -7.72 -6.59 17.06
N ASN A 419 -9.04 -6.64 16.98
CA ASN A 419 -9.77 -6.41 15.73
C ASN A 419 -10.98 -5.52 16.00
N VAL A 420 -11.20 -4.53 15.13
CA VAL A 420 -12.43 -3.73 15.09
C VAL A 420 -13.02 -3.84 13.70
N SER A 421 -14.26 -4.31 13.61
CA SER A 421 -15.03 -4.39 12.36
C SER A 421 -14.33 -5.18 11.24
N GLY A 422 -13.62 -6.25 11.59
CA GLY A 422 -12.88 -7.09 10.65
C GLY A 422 -11.47 -6.59 10.33
N ILE A 423 -11.07 -5.41 10.82
CA ILE A 423 -9.74 -4.85 10.57
C ILE A 423 -8.87 -5.01 11.83
N PRO A 424 -7.72 -5.70 11.73
CA PRO A 424 -6.81 -5.85 12.86
C PRO A 424 -6.08 -4.54 13.19
N TYR A 425 -5.72 -4.39 14.45
CA TYR A 425 -4.80 -3.36 14.94
C TYR A 425 -3.90 -3.95 16.04
N GLN A 426 -2.68 -3.42 16.12
CA GLN A 426 -1.69 -3.80 17.10
C GLN A 426 -1.76 -2.87 18.30
N ILE A 427 -1.90 -3.45 19.50
CA ILE A 427 -1.85 -2.72 20.77
C ILE A 427 -0.38 -2.67 21.19
N SER A 428 0.16 -1.46 21.31
CA SER A 428 1.58 -1.27 21.60
C SER A 428 1.81 -0.20 22.67
N ASP A 429 2.85 -0.40 23.47
CA ASP A 429 3.37 0.64 24.34
C ASP A 429 4.59 1.30 23.66
N ILE A 430 4.67 2.62 23.72
CA ILE A 430 5.84 3.41 23.29
C ILE A 430 6.25 4.30 24.47
N ILE A 431 7.38 3.97 25.08
CA ILE A 431 7.96 4.69 26.21
C ILE A 431 9.31 5.21 25.78
N LEU A 432 9.46 6.54 25.72
CA LEU A 432 10.69 7.20 25.32
C LEU A 432 11.14 8.12 26.44
N ASP A 433 12.38 7.98 26.87
CA ASP A 433 13.05 8.79 27.89
C ASP A 433 14.44 9.21 27.36
N ILE A 434 14.45 10.28 26.59
CA ILE A 434 15.64 10.84 25.94
C ILE A 434 16.23 11.88 26.88
N LYS A 435 17.42 11.58 27.43
CA LYS A 435 18.10 12.40 28.46
C LYS A 435 19.48 12.94 28.07
N LYS A 436 20.01 12.55 26.90
CA LYS A 436 21.39 12.90 26.49
C LYS A 436 21.48 14.34 25.98
N ASP A 437 21.19 14.55 24.70
CA ASP A 437 21.27 15.88 24.08
C ASP A 437 19.99 16.70 24.27
N PHE A 438 18.94 16.04 24.74
CA PHE A 438 17.64 16.61 25.03
C PHE A 438 17.10 16.05 26.34
N GLN A 439 16.14 16.76 26.92
CA GLN A 439 15.32 16.28 28.03
C GLN A 439 13.88 16.10 27.53
N LEU A 440 13.59 14.94 26.94
CA LEU A 440 12.30 14.63 26.33
C LEU A 440 11.82 13.30 26.85
N SER A 441 10.57 13.25 27.32
CA SER A 441 9.93 12.00 27.65
C SER A 441 8.50 11.95 27.14
N ILE A 442 8.03 10.73 26.89
CA ILE A 442 6.63 10.41 26.64
C ILE A 442 6.36 8.96 27.00
N GLU A 443 5.19 8.70 27.56
CA GLU A 443 4.68 7.37 27.84
C GLU A 443 3.33 7.22 27.15
N LEU A 444 3.28 6.40 26.11
CA LEU A 444 2.07 6.08 25.39
C LEU A 444 1.74 4.61 25.58
N TYR A 445 0.78 4.33 26.46
CA TYR A 445 0.27 2.98 26.68
C TYR A 445 -0.87 2.62 25.72
N ASP A 446 -0.96 1.37 25.31
CA ASP A 446 -2.08 0.83 24.52
C ASP A 446 -2.40 1.63 23.24
N VAL A 447 -1.36 2.12 22.54
CA VAL A 447 -1.49 2.76 21.23
C VAL A 447 -1.94 1.72 20.21
N LYS A 448 -2.98 2.05 19.45
CA LYS A 448 -3.61 1.16 18.46
C LYS A 448 -3.06 1.40 17.05
N LEU A 449 -1.96 0.76 16.70
CA LEU A 449 -1.35 0.90 15.37
C LEU A 449 -2.08 0.03 14.33
N ARG A 450 -2.49 0.62 13.20
CA ARG A 450 -3.07 -0.13 12.07
C ARG A 450 -2.01 -0.74 11.15
N LEU A 451 -0.82 -0.13 11.11
CA LEU A 451 0.34 -0.74 10.45
C LEU A 451 0.96 -1.75 11.41
N LEU A 452 0.82 -3.05 11.12
CA LEU A 452 1.22 -4.12 12.03
C LEU A 452 2.69 -4.51 11.88
N GLY A 453 3.24 -5.10 12.94
CA GLY A 453 4.57 -5.70 12.97
C GLY A 453 5.58 -4.85 13.73
N LEU A 454 6.63 -5.51 14.23
CA LEU A 454 7.69 -4.87 15.03
C LEU A 454 8.38 -3.73 14.28
N HIS A 455 8.61 -3.90 12.98
CA HIS A 455 9.22 -2.87 12.15
C HIS A 455 8.33 -1.62 12.03
N GLN A 456 7.00 -1.75 12.05
CA GLN A 456 6.08 -0.59 12.05
C GLN A 456 6.04 0.08 13.43
N LEU A 457 6.10 -0.69 14.51
CA LEU A 457 6.26 -0.13 15.86
C LEU A 457 7.55 0.67 15.98
N GLN A 458 8.66 0.20 15.41
CA GLN A 458 9.91 0.95 15.37
C GLN A 458 9.80 2.24 14.56
N ASN A 459 9.12 2.21 13.40
CA ASN A 459 8.86 3.41 12.61
C ASN A 459 7.98 4.42 13.38
N ALA A 460 6.98 3.94 14.13
CA ALA A 460 6.12 4.76 14.99
C ALA A 460 6.92 5.41 16.14
N ALA A 461 7.80 4.66 16.79
CA ALA A 461 8.71 5.20 17.82
C ALA A 461 9.65 6.26 17.22
N THR A 462 10.21 6.01 16.03
CA THR A 462 11.06 6.96 15.30
C THR A 462 10.33 8.26 14.97
N ALA A 463 9.10 8.15 14.44
CA ALA A 463 8.25 9.32 14.17
C ALA A 463 7.90 10.08 15.47
N THR A 464 7.68 9.36 16.56
CA THR A 464 7.43 9.97 17.88
C THR A 464 8.65 10.76 18.36
N CYS A 465 9.87 10.22 18.23
CA CYS A 465 11.11 10.97 18.52
C CYS A 465 11.21 12.26 17.70
N ALA A 466 10.88 12.22 16.40
CA ALA A 466 10.86 13.42 15.56
C ALA A 466 9.80 14.44 16.02
N ALA A 467 8.61 13.98 16.41
CA ALA A 467 7.58 14.85 16.98
C ALA A 467 8.03 15.50 18.32
N LEU A 468 8.68 14.73 19.20
CA LEU A 468 9.25 15.24 20.44
C LEU A 468 10.36 16.27 20.19
N CYS A 469 11.19 16.04 19.17
CA CYS A 469 12.21 16.98 18.73
C CYS A 469 11.60 18.32 18.30
N LEU A 470 10.55 18.30 17.47
CA LEU A 470 9.84 19.52 17.09
C LEU A 470 9.18 20.20 18.29
N ARG A 471 8.61 19.41 19.21
CA ARG A 471 8.03 19.94 20.44
C ARG A 471 9.05 20.73 21.25
N TYR A 472 10.27 20.21 21.39
CA TYR A 472 11.38 20.91 22.04
C TYR A 472 11.75 22.23 21.36
N GLN A 473 11.68 22.27 20.03
CA GLN A 473 11.92 23.49 19.23
C GLN A 473 10.77 24.51 19.30
N GLY A 474 9.70 24.25 20.08
CA GLY A 474 8.59 25.16 20.28
C GLY A 474 7.36 24.90 19.41
N TRP A 475 7.35 23.81 18.62
CA TRP A 475 6.13 23.37 17.94
C TRP A 475 5.12 22.86 18.97
N ARG A 476 3.86 23.27 18.84
CA ARG A 476 2.81 22.83 19.75
C ARG A 476 2.38 21.44 19.33
N ILE A 477 2.88 20.39 19.98
CA ILE A 477 2.53 18.99 19.70
C ILE A 477 2.16 18.32 21.03
N SER A 478 0.90 17.93 21.17
CA SER A 478 0.36 17.28 22.37
C SER A 478 0.52 15.76 22.30
N ASP A 479 0.60 15.09 23.45
CA ASP A 479 0.61 13.62 23.50
C ASP A 479 -0.65 13.02 22.85
N GLY A 480 -1.79 13.69 22.98
CA GLY A 480 -3.04 13.33 22.31
C GLY A 480 -2.93 13.37 20.79
N SER A 481 -2.26 14.39 20.23
CA SER A 481 -2.01 14.45 18.78
C SER A 481 -1.03 13.39 18.29
N ILE A 482 -0.01 13.06 19.10
CA ILE A 482 0.93 11.98 18.81
C ILE A 482 0.16 10.66 18.74
N ARG A 483 -0.60 10.33 19.79
CA ARG A 483 -1.45 9.14 19.82
C ARG A 483 -2.40 9.08 18.62
N THR A 484 -3.17 10.15 18.41
CA THR A 484 -4.17 10.20 17.33
C THR A 484 -3.52 9.99 15.97
N GLY A 485 -2.39 10.66 15.69
CA GLY A 485 -1.67 10.51 14.44
C GLY A 485 -1.11 9.10 14.23
N LEU A 486 -0.59 8.47 15.28
CA LEU A 486 -0.13 7.08 15.23
C LEU A 486 -1.30 6.12 14.94
N GLU A 487 -2.42 6.26 15.65
CA GLU A 487 -3.58 5.36 15.55
C GLU A 487 -4.38 5.51 14.25
N SER A 488 -4.36 6.70 13.64
CA SER A 488 -5.05 6.97 12.38
C SER A 488 -4.23 6.61 11.14
N THR A 489 -2.93 6.33 11.29
CA THR A 489 -2.04 6.13 10.14
C THR A 489 -2.34 4.84 9.40
N GLN A 490 -2.53 4.98 8.08
CA GLN A 490 -2.67 3.89 7.13
C GLN A 490 -1.80 4.21 5.92
N LEU A 491 -1.31 3.17 5.24
CA LEU A 491 -0.50 3.32 4.04
C LEU A 491 -0.93 2.23 3.05
N LEU A 492 -1.25 2.65 1.83
CA LEU A 492 -1.64 1.72 0.77
C LEU A 492 -0.51 0.71 0.55
N GLY A 493 -0.87 -0.57 0.36
CA GLY A 493 0.08 -1.66 0.11
C GLY A 493 1.12 -1.90 1.21
N ARG A 494 0.90 -1.42 2.43
CA ARG A 494 1.77 -1.70 3.57
C ARG A 494 0.93 -2.13 4.76
N SER A 495 0.99 -3.42 5.10
CA SER A 495 0.13 -4.01 6.14
C SER A 495 -1.35 -3.62 5.95
N GLN A 496 -1.81 -3.52 4.69
CA GLN A 496 -3.14 -3.01 4.39
C GLN A 496 -4.14 -4.15 4.41
N PHE A 497 -4.99 -4.18 5.44
CA PHE A 497 -6.11 -5.09 5.52
C PHE A 497 -7.34 -4.50 4.83
N LEU A 498 -7.97 -5.29 3.97
CA LEU A 498 -9.25 -4.93 3.36
C LEU A 498 -10.37 -5.11 4.36
N THR A 499 -11.38 -4.25 4.26
CA THR A 499 -12.63 -4.39 5.00
C THR A 499 -13.41 -5.62 4.53
N PRO A 500 -14.33 -6.18 5.34
CA PRO A 500 -15.19 -7.28 4.91
C PRO A 500 -15.96 -6.99 3.62
N VAL A 501 -16.40 -5.73 3.43
CA VAL A 501 -17.12 -5.28 2.23
C VAL A 501 -16.19 -5.28 1.01
N GLU A 502 -14.94 -4.88 1.15
CA GLU A 502 -13.95 -4.92 0.08
C GLU A 502 -13.56 -6.37 -0.27
N ALA A 503 -13.41 -7.24 0.73
CA ALA A 503 -13.16 -8.66 0.50
C ALA A 503 -14.34 -9.34 -0.22
N GLU A 504 -15.58 -9.02 0.16
CA GLU A 504 -16.79 -9.49 -0.53
C GLU A 504 -16.84 -8.99 -1.99
N ALA A 505 -16.48 -7.73 -2.23
CA ALA A 505 -16.41 -7.17 -3.58
C ALA A 505 -15.35 -7.86 -4.47
N LEU A 506 -14.34 -8.50 -3.87
CA LEU A 506 -13.37 -9.35 -4.55
C LEU A 506 -13.82 -10.81 -4.71
N GLY A 507 -15.04 -11.16 -4.30
CA GLY A 507 -15.53 -12.54 -4.33
C GLY A 507 -14.95 -13.43 -3.24
N LEU A 508 -14.40 -12.85 -2.17
CA LEU A 508 -13.78 -13.55 -1.04
C LEU A 508 -14.53 -13.28 0.28
N PRO A 509 -15.84 -13.60 0.37
CA PRO A 509 -16.62 -13.32 1.59
C PRO A 509 -16.07 -14.10 2.79
N GLY A 510 -15.95 -13.42 3.93
CA GLY A 510 -15.45 -13.99 5.18
C GLY A 510 -13.94 -14.24 5.23
N ALA A 511 -13.21 -13.96 4.15
CA ALA A 511 -11.74 -14.01 4.15
C ALA A 511 -11.16 -12.73 4.72
N THR A 512 -10.07 -12.85 5.47
CA THR A 512 -9.21 -11.68 5.75
C THR A 512 -8.26 -11.52 4.58
N VAL A 513 -8.17 -10.32 4.04
CA VAL A 513 -7.33 -10.03 2.87
C VAL A 513 -6.32 -8.97 3.24
N LEU A 514 -5.04 -9.30 3.08
CA LEU A 514 -3.90 -8.44 3.40
C LEU A 514 -3.14 -8.11 2.11
N LEU A 515 -2.88 -6.82 1.88
CA LEU A 515 -2.02 -6.31 0.82
C LEU A 515 -0.71 -5.81 1.42
N ASP A 516 0.42 -6.34 0.95
CA ASP A 516 1.75 -5.86 1.33
C ASP A 516 2.73 -5.83 0.15
N GLY A 517 3.52 -4.76 0.05
CA GLY A 517 4.56 -4.56 -0.95
C GLY A 517 5.94 -5.09 -0.52
N ALA A 518 6.00 -6.13 0.32
CA ALA A 518 7.23 -6.86 0.62
C ALA A 518 7.80 -7.48 -0.67
N HIS A 519 9.11 -7.33 -0.88
CA HIS A 519 9.78 -7.73 -2.14
C HIS A 519 11.28 -8.04 -1.97
N THR A 520 11.72 -8.18 -0.73
CA THR A 520 13.09 -8.59 -0.35
C THR A 520 13.00 -9.67 0.72
N LYS A 521 14.08 -10.41 0.94
CA LYS A 521 14.16 -11.40 2.01
C LYS A 521 13.75 -10.81 3.37
N GLU A 522 14.28 -9.65 3.73
CA GLU A 522 14.02 -9.01 5.03
C GLU A 522 12.57 -8.55 5.17
N SER A 523 11.98 -8.04 4.08
CA SER A 523 10.57 -7.63 4.09
C SER A 523 9.61 -8.81 4.07
N ALA A 524 9.97 -9.93 3.42
CA ALA A 524 9.24 -11.19 3.50
C ALA A 524 9.25 -11.73 4.93
N LYS A 525 10.43 -11.77 5.57
CA LYS A 525 10.57 -12.14 6.96
C LYS A 525 9.73 -11.26 7.89
N ALA A 526 9.78 -9.95 7.71
CA ALA A 526 8.99 -9.03 8.51
C ALA A 526 7.47 -9.24 8.34
N LEU A 527 7.04 -9.60 7.12
CA LEU A 527 5.66 -9.94 6.78
C LEU A 527 5.24 -11.26 7.45
N THR A 528 6.06 -12.31 7.34
CA THR A 528 5.76 -13.63 7.94
C THR A 528 5.76 -13.56 9.46
N ASP A 529 6.73 -12.89 10.08
CA ASP A 529 6.76 -12.68 11.52
C ASP A 529 5.50 -11.94 12.00
N MET A 530 5.06 -10.90 11.28
CA MET A 530 3.82 -10.18 11.58
C MET A 530 2.59 -11.08 11.47
N ILE A 531 2.49 -11.87 10.41
CA ILE A 531 1.37 -12.80 10.19
C ILE A 531 1.30 -13.85 11.29
N GLN A 532 2.44 -14.44 11.67
CA GLN A 532 2.47 -15.46 12.72
C GLN A 532 2.06 -14.90 14.09
N ILE A 533 2.33 -13.63 14.36
CA ILE A 533 1.87 -12.95 15.58
C ILE A 533 0.37 -12.66 15.50
N ALA A 534 -0.11 -12.14 14.37
CA ALA A 534 -1.50 -11.72 14.23
C ALA A 534 -2.49 -12.87 14.00
N TYR A 535 -2.03 -13.94 13.38
CA TYR A 535 -2.82 -15.07 12.89
C TYR A 535 -2.04 -16.39 13.02
N PRO A 536 -1.70 -16.84 14.24
CA PRO A 536 -0.83 -18.01 14.46
C PRO A 536 -1.39 -19.32 13.90
N ASP A 537 -2.72 -19.44 13.87
CA ASP A 537 -3.45 -20.65 13.46
C ASP A 537 -4.15 -20.51 12.11
N ALA A 538 -3.89 -19.43 11.38
CA ALA A 538 -4.57 -19.21 10.11
C ALA A 538 -3.88 -19.96 8.98
N LYS A 539 -4.70 -20.58 8.13
CA LYS A 539 -4.26 -21.15 6.87
C LYS A 539 -3.97 -20.05 5.87
N LEU A 540 -2.76 -20.06 5.32
CA LEU A 540 -2.23 -18.99 4.48
C LEU A 540 -2.32 -19.36 3.02
N VAL A 541 -2.94 -18.48 2.24
CA VAL A 541 -2.84 -18.50 0.78
C VAL A 541 -2.09 -17.25 0.35
N PHE A 542 -0.95 -17.44 -0.32
CA PHE A 542 -0.19 -16.34 -0.91
C PHE A 542 -0.53 -16.18 -2.38
N VAL A 543 -0.71 -14.94 -2.82
CA VAL A 543 -0.75 -14.57 -4.23
C VAL A 543 0.41 -13.61 -4.45
N VAL A 544 1.40 -14.04 -5.22
CA VAL A 544 2.70 -13.37 -5.36
C VAL A 544 2.92 -13.01 -6.82
N ALA A 545 3.24 -11.76 -7.06
CA ALA A 545 3.90 -11.31 -8.28
C ALA A 545 5.18 -10.60 -7.90
N MET A 546 6.26 -10.76 -8.66
CA MET A 546 7.54 -10.13 -8.36
C MET A 546 8.17 -9.44 -9.56
N ALA A 547 9.06 -8.48 -9.29
CA ALA A 547 9.92 -7.90 -10.31
C ALA A 547 11.10 -8.83 -10.60
N SER A 548 11.52 -8.91 -11.86
CA SER A 548 12.61 -9.79 -12.32
C SER A 548 13.98 -9.43 -11.77
N ASP A 549 14.17 -8.19 -11.30
CA ASP A 549 15.42 -7.72 -10.67
C ASP A 549 15.53 -8.06 -9.16
N LYS A 550 14.57 -8.82 -8.60
CA LYS A 550 14.56 -9.19 -7.18
C LYS A 550 15.03 -10.63 -6.95
N ASP A 551 15.60 -10.85 -5.76
CA ASP A 551 15.94 -12.19 -5.27
C ASP A 551 14.66 -12.91 -4.81
N TYR A 552 13.97 -13.49 -5.79
CA TYR A 552 12.71 -14.21 -5.58
C TYR A 552 12.91 -15.51 -4.80
N GLN A 553 14.06 -16.17 -4.91
CA GLN A 553 14.37 -17.40 -4.18
C GLN A 553 14.49 -17.12 -2.68
N ALA A 554 15.25 -16.09 -2.30
CA ALA A 554 15.37 -15.69 -0.90
C ALA A 554 14.03 -15.20 -0.33
N PHE A 555 13.23 -14.49 -1.15
CA PHE A 555 11.88 -14.07 -0.76
C PHE A 555 10.94 -15.25 -0.53
N ALA A 556 10.86 -16.19 -1.49
CA ALA A 556 9.99 -17.37 -1.41
C ALA A 556 10.38 -18.28 -0.25
N SER A 557 11.68 -18.45 0.01
CA SER A 557 12.18 -19.23 1.16
C SER A 557 11.65 -18.72 2.49
N GLU A 558 11.58 -17.39 2.68
CA GLU A 558 11.03 -16.79 3.90
C GLU A 558 9.50 -16.96 3.98
N LEU A 559 8.78 -16.86 2.86
CA LEU A 559 7.33 -17.11 2.83
C LEU A 559 6.98 -18.57 3.13
N LEU A 560 7.73 -19.52 2.56
CA LEU A 560 7.55 -20.96 2.79
C LEU A 560 7.92 -21.39 4.21
N ALA A 561 8.76 -20.61 4.91
CA ALA A 561 9.04 -20.82 6.32
C ALA A 561 7.87 -20.43 7.23
N ALA A 562 6.84 -19.73 6.72
CA ALA A 562 5.63 -19.48 7.47
C ALA A 562 4.89 -20.80 7.78
N LYS A 563 4.26 -20.88 8.95
CA LYS A 563 3.44 -22.04 9.30
C LYS A 563 2.13 -22.02 8.52
N GLN A 564 1.63 -23.19 8.18
CA GLN A 564 0.28 -23.40 7.64
C GLN A 564 0.03 -22.76 6.26
N VAL A 565 1.03 -22.77 5.37
CA VAL A 565 0.85 -22.39 3.97
C VAL A 565 0.05 -23.47 3.24
N ASP A 566 -1.17 -23.13 2.84
CA ASP A 566 -2.09 -24.02 2.10
C ASP A 566 -1.84 -23.98 0.60
N ALA A 567 -1.59 -22.78 0.05
CA ALA A 567 -1.38 -22.58 -1.38
C ALA A 567 -0.55 -21.32 -1.67
N ILE A 568 0.20 -21.36 -2.76
CA ILE A 568 0.87 -20.20 -3.34
C ILE A 568 0.44 -20.10 -4.80
N PHE A 569 -0.16 -18.96 -5.15
CA PHE A 569 -0.48 -18.58 -6.52
C PHE A 569 0.56 -17.59 -7.00
N LEU A 570 1.30 -17.97 -8.03
CA LEU A 570 2.22 -17.08 -8.72
C LEU A 570 1.46 -16.39 -9.85
N THR A 571 1.64 -15.08 -9.99
CA THR A 571 0.99 -14.29 -11.03
C THR A 571 1.92 -13.24 -11.61
N GLU A 572 1.56 -12.71 -12.76
CA GLU A 572 2.29 -11.67 -13.47
C GLU A 572 1.47 -10.38 -13.45
N VAL A 573 2.13 -9.26 -13.17
CA VAL A 573 1.55 -7.91 -13.24
C VAL A 573 2.54 -7.01 -13.93
N SER A 574 2.05 -6.07 -14.73
CA SER A 574 2.86 -4.99 -15.26
C SER A 574 3.46 -4.17 -14.11
N ILE A 575 4.77 -4.21 -13.96
CA ILE A 575 5.50 -3.49 -12.91
C ILE A 575 6.05 -2.22 -13.52
N ALA A 576 5.72 -1.08 -12.89
CA ALA A 576 6.03 0.22 -13.47
C ALA A 576 5.48 0.46 -14.89
N GLY A 577 4.33 -0.14 -15.21
CA GLY A 577 3.63 0.06 -16.48
C GLY A 577 4.21 -0.69 -17.66
N ASP A 578 5.14 -1.61 -17.41
CA ASP A 578 5.77 -2.43 -18.43
C ASP A 578 5.88 -3.89 -17.95
N ARG A 579 5.84 -4.84 -18.87
CA ARG A 579 6.02 -6.28 -18.58
C ARG A 579 7.48 -6.68 -18.53
N TYR A 580 8.42 -5.86 -19.03
CA TYR A 580 9.85 -6.19 -19.04
C TYR A 580 10.44 -6.45 -17.65
N ARG A 581 9.90 -5.78 -16.63
CA ARG A 581 10.35 -5.94 -15.23
C ARG A 581 9.60 -7.01 -14.47
N THR A 582 8.65 -7.70 -15.09
CA THR A 582 7.88 -8.77 -14.44
C THR A 582 8.71 -10.05 -14.43
N ALA A 583 8.82 -10.71 -13.26
CA ALA A 583 9.38 -12.06 -13.21
C ALA A 583 8.39 -13.03 -13.87
N SER A 584 8.87 -13.86 -14.80
CA SER A 584 8.01 -14.82 -15.48
C SER A 584 7.51 -15.90 -14.53
N LEU A 585 6.33 -16.46 -14.80
CA LEU A 585 5.78 -17.59 -14.03
C LEU A 585 6.75 -18.78 -13.97
N SER A 586 7.47 -19.06 -15.06
CA SER A 586 8.48 -20.13 -15.10
C SER A 586 9.62 -19.87 -14.10
N LEU A 587 10.14 -18.65 -14.09
CA LEU A 587 11.24 -18.25 -13.20
C LEU A 587 10.83 -18.36 -11.72
N LEU A 588 9.61 -17.94 -11.40
CA LEU A 588 9.08 -18.01 -10.03
C LEU A 588 8.72 -19.44 -9.59
N ARG A 589 8.38 -20.33 -10.53
CA ARG A 589 8.04 -21.73 -10.24
C ARG A 589 9.27 -22.60 -10.00
N ASP A 590 10.37 -22.33 -10.72
CA ASP A 590 11.57 -23.16 -10.71
C ASP A 590 12.52 -22.88 -9.52
N GLY A 591 12.38 -21.73 -8.87
CA GLY A 591 13.12 -21.35 -7.66
C GLY A 591 12.37 -21.64 -6.38
#